data_AF-A0A918WV64-F1
#
_entry.id   AF-A0A918WV64-F1
#
_cell.length_a   1.000
_cell.length_b   1.000
_cell.length_c   1.000
_cell.angle_alpha   90.00
_cell.angle_beta   90.00
_cell.angle_gamma   90.00
#
_symmetry.space_group_name_H-M   'P 1'
#
loop_
_entity.id
_entity.type
_entity.pdbx_description
1 polymer ?
#
loop_
_entity_poly.entity_id
_entity_poly.type
_entity_poly.pdbx_seq_one_letter_code
_entity_poly.pdbx_strand_id
1 'polypeptide(L)'
;MAHEDQGARLGVGIGWRPEIADTVEALPGIDWVEVVAENICPGHLPASLLRLRERGTKVIPHGVSLGIGGADRPDPDRLASLAARAEALGAPLVTEHIAFVRAGGSLTASRTLEAGHLLPVPRTWDALRVLCENVRIAQDQLPVPLALENIAALIAWPGEELTEGQFLAELVERTGVRLLIDVANLHTNRVNRGEDPARALDELPVESIAYVHVAGGVEKDGVWHDTHAHPVTEPVLEVLAELRSRVSPPGVLLERDEDFPGAEELAAELDLIRGVLDTPQLRDVLDTPQLVGAGAAPAARAAGSGAGTPAASPCGGALPSATGATPLEPTSGRPGLTGAAGTTGTAGVTGTADDTGTAGVTGTADVTDPVHSSRSSLALAQASLLEALVAGGPVPEGFDGPRIRVQARALLAKRARIVAKVAPELPRILGSGFRPAFVAYARPRPLRDGYRRDALDFAEHALVHAPLTPAQLRELTHWWQDRTDARPPSLTSRLVRAAAALVGR
;
A
#
# COMPACT_ATOMS: atom_id res chain seq x y z
N MET A 1 -29.26 -24.98 -3.42
CA MET A 1 -28.14 -25.34 -2.52
C MET A 1 -27.27 -24.11 -2.41
N ALA A 2 -27.20 -23.50 -1.22
CA ALA A 2 -26.24 -22.43 -0.99
C ALA A 2 -24.86 -23.06 -0.83
N HIS A 3 -23.86 -22.59 -1.56
CA HIS A 3 -22.48 -22.96 -1.29
C HIS A 3 -22.02 -22.14 -0.08
N GLU A 4 -21.89 -22.79 1.07
CA GLU A 4 -21.05 -22.30 2.15
C GLU A 4 -19.59 -22.41 1.72
N ASP A 5 -19.10 -21.43 0.95
CA ASP A 5 -17.66 -21.22 0.85
C ASP A 5 -17.20 -20.50 2.13
N GLN A 6 -17.10 -21.27 3.21
CA GLN A 6 -16.35 -20.87 4.40
C GLN A 6 -14.88 -20.79 3.96
N GLY A 7 -14.47 -19.59 3.51
CA GLY A 7 -13.20 -19.34 2.83
C GLY A 7 -12.06 -20.09 3.49
N ALA A 8 -11.50 -21.05 2.75
CA ALA A 8 -10.60 -22.06 3.30
C ALA A 8 -9.39 -21.41 3.99
N ARG A 9 -9.35 -21.49 5.33
CA ARG A 9 -8.28 -20.92 6.17
C ARG A 9 -6.92 -21.22 5.53
N LEU A 10 -6.15 -20.16 5.33
CA LEU A 10 -4.81 -20.20 4.78
C LEU A 10 -3.79 -20.56 5.88
N GLY A 11 -4.05 -20.15 7.13
CA GLY A 11 -3.09 -20.35 8.22
C GLY A 11 -1.91 -19.39 8.13
N VAL A 12 -0.74 -19.79 8.62
CA VAL A 12 0.46 -18.94 8.60
C VAL A 12 1.28 -19.21 7.33
N GLY A 13 1.60 -18.15 6.61
CA GLY A 13 2.40 -18.18 5.38
C GLY A 13 3.61 -17.26 5.47
N ILE A 14 4.42 -17.26 4.42
CA ILE A 14 5.63 -16.42 4.31
C ILE A 14 5.80 -15.88 2.89
N GLY A 15 6.28 -14.64 2.78
CA GLY A 15 6.67 -14.05 1.50
C GLY A 15 7.80 -14.84 0.85
N TRP A 16 7.56 -15.38 -0.34
CA TRP A 16 8.59 -15.98 -1.17
C TRP A 16 9.30 -14.88 -1.96
N ARG A 17 10.64 -14.90 -1.92
CA ARG A 17 11.53 -14.09 -2.76
C ARG A 17 12.61 -15.01 -3.34
N PRO A 18 13.12 -14.76 -4.56
CA PRO A 18 14.16 -15.60 -5.18
C PRO A 18 15.38 -15.86 -4.29
N GLU A 19 15.75 -14.89 -3.46
CA GLU A 19 16.89 -14.91 -2.54
C GLU A 19 16.74 -15.89 -1.37
N ILE A 20 15.50 -16.19 -0.95
CA ILE A 20 15.18 -17.15 0.14
C ILE A 20 14.37 -18.36 -0.36
N ALA A 21 14.33 -18.56 -1.68
CA ALA A 21 13.45 -19.53 -2.31
C ALA A 21 13.61 -20.96 -1.77
N ASP A 22 14.85 -21.43 -1.59
CA ASP A 22 15.15 -22.76 -1.06
C ASP A 22 14.91 -22.85 0.46
N THR A 23 15.10 -21.75 1.20
CA THR A 23 14.78 -21.66 2.63
C THR A 23 13.27 -21.78 2.86
N VAL A 24 12.47 -20.97 2.16
CA VAL A 24 11.01 -20.99 2.21
C VAL A 24 10.44 -22.35 1.79
N GLU A 25 11.06 -22.99 0.79
CA GLU A 25 10.68 -24.35 0.41
C GLU A 25 10.96 -25.36 1.54
N ALA A 26 12.09 -25.26 2.23
CA ALA A 26 12.47 -26.19 3.29
C ALA A 26 11.71 -25.99 4.62
N LEU A 27 11.04 -24.85 4.83
CA LEU A 27 10.31 -24.57 6.08
C LEU A 27 9.11 -25.52 6.28
N PRO A 28 8.99 -26.19 7.44
CA PRO A 28 7.84 -27.03 7.76
C PRO A 28 6.61 -26.19 8.13
N GLY A 29 5.42 -26.71 7.80
CA GLY A 29 4.15 -26.07 8.18
C GLY A 29 3.89 -24.72 7.50
N ILE A 30 4.32 -24.58 6.23
CA ILE A 30 3.98 -23.47 5.34
C ILE A 30 2.93 -23.96 4.33
N ASP A 31 1.67 -23.64 4.62
CA ASP A 31 0.51 -24.03 3.82
C ASP A 31 0.30 -23.13 2.58
N TRP A 32 0.85 -21.92 2.61
CA TRP A 32 0.80 -20.97 1.50
C TRP A 32 1.98 -20.00 1.52
N VAL A 33 2.30 -19.45 0.34
CA VAL A 33 3.31 -18.41 0.16
C VAL A 33 2.77 -17.29 -0.73
N GLU A 34 3.32 -16.10 -0.57
CA GLU A 34 3.05 -14.97 -1.45
C GLU A 34 4.24 -14.65 -2.35
N VAL A 35 3.98 -14.20 -3.58
CA VAL A 35 5.01 -13.76 -4.52
C VAL A 35 4.69 -12.36 -5.06
N VAL A 36 5.71 -11.50 -5.15
CA VAL A 36 5.58 -10.23 -5.90
C VAL A 36 5.27 -10.55 -7.36
N ALA A 37 4.07 -10.19 -7.82
CA ALA A 37 3.51 -10.62 -9.09
C ALA A 37 4.44 -10.24 -10.26
N GLU A 38 4.95 -9.01 -10.28
CA GLU A 38 5.85 -8.46 -11.29
C GLU A 38 7.17 -9.25 -11.45
N ASN A 39 7.64 -9.94 -10.41
CA ASN A 39 8.88 -10.72 -10.43
C ASN A 39 8.73 -12.13 -11.03
N ILE A 40 7.49 -12.59 -11.25
CA ILE A 40 7.20 -13.91 -11.84
C ILE A 40 7.33 -13.84 -13.38
N CYS A 41 7.44 -15.00 -14.04
CA CYS A 41 7.22 -15.12 -15.47
C CYS A 41 6.19 -16.24 -15.72
N PRO A 42 4.97 -15.96 -16.23
CA PRO A 42 3.94 -16.99 -16.43
C PRO A 42 4.41 -18.20 -17.24
N GLY A 43 5.26 -17.98 -18.26
CA GLY A 43 5.84 -19.05 -19.09
C GLY A 43 7.09 -19.72 -18.51
N HIS A 44 7.61 -19.27 -17.37
CA HIS A 44 8.81 -19.81 -16.74
C HIS A 44 8.78 -19.59 -15.22
N LEU A 45 7.99 -20.41 -14.52
CA LEU A 45 7.92 -20.37 -13.05
C LEU A 45 9.22 -20.90 -12.42
N PRO A 46 9.74 -20.26 -11.36
CA PRO A 46 10.82 -20.79 -10.52
C PRO A 46 10.60 -22.23 -10.06
N ALA A 47 11.66 -23.04 -10.09
CA ALA A 47 11.57 -24.47 -9.78
C ALA A 47 11.09 -24.76 -8.35
N SER A 48 11.42 -23.91 -7.37
CA SER A 48 10.90 -24.03 -6.00
C SER A 48 9.41 -23.75 -5.91
N LEU A 49 8.88 -22.75 -6.65
CA LEU A 49 7.44 -22.51 -6.74
C LEU A 49 6.69 -23.68 -7.40
N LEU A 50 7.30 -24.39 -8.35
CA LEU A 50 6.73 -25.63 -8.88
C LEU A 50 6.65 -26.72 -7.80
N ARG A 51 7.73 -26.97 -7.05
CA ARG A 51 7.76 -27.96 -5.96
C ARG A 51 6.81 -27.61 -4.80
N LEU A 52 6.71 -26.32 -4.46
CA LEU A 52 5.71 -25.78 -3.52
C LEU A 52 4.28 -26.09 -3.98
N ARG A 53 3.96 -25.90 -5.26
CA ARG A 53 2.62 -26.22 -5.80
C ARG A 53 2.36 -27.72 -5.89
N GLU A 54 3.36 -28.52 -6.25
CA GLU A 54 3.26 -29.99 -6.33
C GLU A 54 2.93 -30.63 -4.98
N ARG A 55 3.40 -30.05 -3.85
CA ARG A 55 3.02 -30.47 -2.49
C ARG A 55 1.71 -29.86 -1.97
N GLY A 56 1.02 -29.03 -2.77
CA GLY A 56 -0.24 -28.40 -2.41
C GLY A 56 -0.15 -27.05 -1.70
N THR A 57 1.03 -26.44 -1.56
CA THR A 57 1.17 -25.09 -1.01
C THR A 57 0.55 -24.08 -1.98
N LYS A 58 -0.40 -23.27 -1.49
CA LYS A 58 -1.06 -22.21 -2.29
C LYS A 58 -0.04 -21.10 -2.60
N VAL A 59 -0.09 -20.52 -3.79
CA VAL A 59 0.75 -19.37 -4.17
C VAL A 59 -0.15 -18.19 -4.53
N ILE A 60 -0.02 -17.08 -3.80
CA ILE A 60 -0.80 -15.86 -4.03
C ILE A 60 0.11 -14.80 -4.69
N PRO A 61 -0.23 -14.26 -5.87
CA PRO A 61 0.48 -13.14 -6.46
C PRO A 61 -0.03 -11.82 -5.88
N HIS A 62 0.92 -11.02 -5.40
CA HIS A 62 0.70 -9.71 -4.84
C HIS A 62 1.33 -8.63 -5.74
N GLY A 63 0.53 -7.70 -6.23
CA GLY A 63 0.91 -6.67 -7.20
C GLY A 63 1.34 -5.35 -6.55
N VAL A 64 2.39 -4.75 -7.11
CA VAL A 64 3.01 -3.52 -6.57
C VAL A 64 3.02 -2.35 -7.58
N SER A 65 2.38 -2.50 -8.74
CA SER A 65 2.53 -1.55 -9.86
C SER A 65 1.27 -1.22 -10.66
N LEU A 66 0.10 -1.79 -10.34
CA LEU A 66 -1.17 -1.46 -10.99
C LEU A 66 -1.56 -0.02 -10.65
N GLY A 67 -1.43 0.36 -9.37
CA GLY A 67 -1.74 1.72 -8.91
C GLY A 67 -3.22 2.05 -9.01
N ILE A 68 -4.06 1.12 -8.53
CA ILE A 68 -5.52 1.14 -8.70
C ILE A 68 -6.22 2.36 -8.07
N GLY A 69 -5.56 3.04 -7.12
CA GLY A 69 -5.98 4.31 -6.53
C GLY A 69 -5.66 5.56 -7.38
N GLY A 70 -5.08 5.40 -8.56
CA GLY A 70 -4.83 6.48 -9.52
C GLY A 70 -6.11 7.04 -10.16
N ALA A 71 -6.06 8.30 -10.60
CA ALA A 71 -7.15 8.92 -11.34
C ALA A 71 -7.30 8.42 -12.77
N ASP A 72 -6.25 7.82 -13.36
CA ASP A 72 -6.39 7.05 -14.60
C ASP A 72 -7.18 5.76 -14.35
N ARG A 73 -7.79 5.19 -15.40
CA ARG A 73 -8.36 3.84 -15.31
C ARG A 73 -7.21 2.81 -15.26
N PRO A 74 -7.41 1.62 -14.65
CA PRO A 74 -6.40 0.58 -14.64
C PRO A 74 -5.93 0.25 -16.06
N ASP A 75 -4.61 0.12 -16.21
CA ASP A 75 -3.95 -0.20 -17.47
C ASP A 75 -4.33 -1.64 -17.91
N PRO A 76 -4.95 -1.83 -19.09
CA PRO A 76 -5.40 -3.16 -19.53
C PRO A 76 -4.27 -4.18 -19.71
N ASP A 77 -3.08 -3.75 -20.14
CA ASP A 77 -1.94 -4.64 -20.33
C ASP A 77 -1.37 -5.09 -18.97
N ARG A 78 -1.42 -4.22 -17.96
CA ARG A 78 -1.08 -4.59 -16.56
C ARG A 78 -2.08 -5.58 -15.97
N LEU A 79 -3.38 -5.34 -16.16
CA LEU A 79 -4.43 -6.27 -15.72
C LEU A 79 -4.30 -7.63 -16.40
N ALA A 80 -4.10 -7.66 -17.72
CA ALA A 80 -3.85 -8.90 -18.46
C ALA A 80 -2.58 -9.62 -17.98
N SER A 81 -1.52 -8.88 -17.62
CA SER A 81 -0.31 -9.47 -17.04
C SER A 81 -0.56 -10.06 -15.65
N LEU A 82 -1.34 -9.40 -14.79
CA LEU A 82 -1.71 -9.89 -13.46
C LEU A 82 -2.61 -11.13 -13.55
N ALA A 83 -3.59 -11.12 -14.45
CA ALA A 83 -4.46 -12.25 -14.76
C ALA A 83 -3.65 -13.50 -15.18
N ALA A 84 -2.75 -13.35 -16.17
CA ALA A 84 -1.90 -14.45 -16.64
C ALA A 84 -0.97 -15.02 -15.55
N ARG A 85 -0.58 -14.20 -14.56
CA ARG A 85 0.21 -14.65 -13.39
C ARG A 85 -0.65 -15.46 -12.42
N ALA A 86 -1.87 -15.00 -12.14
CA ALA A 86 -2.83 -15.72 -11.31
C ALA A 86 -3.13 -17.12 -11.89
N GLU A 87 -3.40 -17.20 -13.19
CA GLU A 87 -3.64 -18.45 -13.91
C GLU A 87 -2.42 -19.38 -13.87
N ALA A 88 -1.23 -18.87 -14.21
CA ALA A 88 -0.01 -19.68 -14.23
C ALA A 88 0.32 -20.27 -12.84
N LEU A 89 0.08 -19.50 -11.77
CA LEU A 89 0.24 -19.94 -10.37
C LEU A 89 -0.91 -20.80 -9.85
N GLY A 90 -2.07 -20.83 -10.53
CA GLY A 90 -3.28 -21.45 -10.00
C GLY A 90 -3.74 -20.79 -8.69
N ALA A 91 -3.60 -19.46 -8.63
CA ALA A 91 -3.82 -18.69 -7.41
C ALA A 91 -5.31 -18.68 -7.02
N PRO A 92 -5.66 -18.70 -5.72
CA PRO A 92 -7.06 -18.62 -5.27
C PRO A 92 -7.63 -17.18 -5.36
N LEU A 93 -6.76 -16.17 -5.42
CA LEU A 93 -7.04 -14.74 -5.45
C LEU A 93 -5.77 -13.99 -5.89
N VAL A 94 -5.89 -12.70 -6.20
CA VAL A 94 -4.75 -11.77 -6.34
C VAL A 94 -4.87 -10.61 -5.36
N THR A 95 -3.76 -9.97 -5.01
CA THR A 95 -3.76 -8.77 -4.17
C THR A 95 -3.04 -7.59 -4.83
N GLU A 96 -3.41 -6.37 -4.44
CA GLU A 96 -2.77 -5.10 -4.85
C GLU A 96 -2.98 -4.05 -3.74
N HIS A 97 -2.36 -2.89 -3.88
CA HIS A 97 -2.37 -1.84 -2.86
C HIS A 97 -3.39 -0.74 -3.16
N ILE A 98 -3.96 -0.13 -2.11
CA ILE A 98 -4.79 1.07 -2.24
C ILE A 98 -3.89 2.29 -2.38
N ALA A 99 -3.22 2.36 -3.53
CA ALA A 99 -2.18 3.33 -3.84
C ALA A 99 -2.31 3.87 -5.27
N PHE A 100 -1.76 5.06 -5.50
CA PHE A 100 -1.44 5.53 -6.84
C PHE A 100 0.09 5.50 -7.04
N VAL A 101 0.53 5.17 -8.27
CA VAL A 101 1.96 5.07 -8.64
C VAL A 101 2.32 6.09 -9.74
N ARG A 102 1.31 6.55 -10.49
CA ARG A 102 1.42 7.42 -11.66
C ARG A 102 0.33 8.48 -11.63
N ALA A 103 0.61 9.63 -12.23
CA ALA A 103 -0.35 10.70 -12.45
C ALA A 103 0.12 11.61 -13.59
N GLY A 104 -0.77 12.46 -14.10
CA GLY A 104 -0.48 13.40 -15.19
C GLY A 104 -1.29 13.06 -16.44
N GLY A 105 -0.63 12.98 -17.60
CA GLY A 105 -1.21 12.44 -18.82
C GLY A 105 -2.40 13.23 -19.40
N SER A 106 -3.28 12.51 -20.10
CA SER A 106 -4.41 13.08 -20.85
C SER A 106 -5.43 13.78 -19.95
N LEU A 107 -5.73 13.24 -18.77
CA LEU A 107 -6.69 13.82 -17.80
C LEU A 107 -6.29 15.22 -17.29
N THR A 108 -5.01 15.58 -17.40
CA THR A 108 -4.46 16.86 -16.90
C THR A 108 -3.75 17.69 -17.97
N ALA A 109 -3.76 17.22 -19.23
CA ALA A 109 -2.95 17.77 -20.33
C ALA A 109 -1.46 17.97 -19.97
N SER A 110 -0.90 17.10 -19.13
CA SER A 110 0.47 17.20 -18.61
C SER A 110 1.30 15.95 -18.94
N ARG A 111 2.61 15.99 -18.67
CA ARG A 111 3.47 14.80 -18.82
C ARG A 111 3.08 13.75 -17.77
N THR A 112 3.01 12.48 -18.16
CA THR A 112 2.90 11.39 -17.18
C THR A 112 4.15 11.37 -16.30
N LEU A 113 3.93 11.24 -15.00
CA LEU A 113 4.96 11.08 -13.98
C LEU A 113 4.78 9.72 -13.31
N GLU A 114 5.89 9.11 -12.89
CA GLU A 114 5.90 7.86 -12.11
C GLU A 114 6.72 8.04 -10.83
N ALA A 115 6.15 7.62 -9.70
CA ALA A 115 6.79 7.68 -8.39
C ALA A 115 7.89 6.62 -8.20
N GLY A 116 7.79 5.49 -8.91
CA GLY A 116 8.61 4.29 -8.67
C GLY A 116 8.29 3.60 -7.34
N HIS A 117 7.20 3.99 -6.68
CA HIS A 117 6.75 3.51 -5.39
C HIS A 117 5.26 3.83 -5.24
N LEU A 118 4.61 3.19 -4.27
CA LEU A 118 3.25 3.43 -3.84
C LEU A 118 3.15 4.80 -3.17
N LEU A 119 2.08 5.53 -3.44
CA LEU A 119 1.72 6.76 -2.77
C LEU A 119 0.27 6.68 -2.27
N PRO A 120 -0.05 7.24 -1.09
CA PRO A 120 -1.37 7.11 -0.48
C PRO A 120 -2.41 7.84 -1.32
N VAL A 121 -3.64 7.31 -1.35
CA VAL A 121 -4.79 8.02 -1.92
C VAL A 121 -5.36 9.03 -0.92
N PRO A 122 -6.00 10.13 -1.38
CA PRO A 122 -6.79 10.97 -0.49
C PRO A 122 -8.02 10.20 -0.02
N ARG A 123 -8.29 10.20 1.30
CA ARG A 123 -9.49 9.57 1.88
C ARG A 123 -10.71 10.49 1.78
N THR A 124 -11.12 10.78 0.55
CA THR A 124 -12.31 11.60 0.23
C THR A 124 -13.35 10.78 -0.52
N TRP A 125 -14.61 11.22 -0.49
CA TRP A 125 -15.72 10.58 -1.22
C TRP A 125 -15.49 10.57 -2.74
N ASP A 126 -14.84 11.60 -3.27
CA ASP A 126 -14.51 11.72 -4.68
C ASP A 126 -13.41 10.74 -5.10
N ALA A 127 -12.36 10.59 -4.28
CA ALA A 127 -11.32 9.61 -4.51
C ALA A 127 -11.85 8.17 -4.38
N LEU A 128 -12.69 7.91 -3.36
CA LEU A 128 -13.36 6.64 -3.18
C LEU A 128 -14.25 6.29 -4.37
N ARG A 129 -14.98 7.26 -4.95
CA ARG A 129 -15.83 7.06 -6.14
C ARG A 129 -15.02 6.59 -7.34
N VAL A 130 -13.86 7.21 -7.57
CA VAL A 130 -12.93 6.83 -8.65
C VAL A 130 -12.30 5.46 -8.40
N LEU A 131 -11.86 5.20 -7.15
CA LEU A 131 -11.34 3.90 -6.75
C LEU A 131 -12.38 2.79 -6.94
N CYS A 132 -13.64 3.00 -6.55
CA CYS A 132 -14.71 2.02 -6.76
C CYS A 132 -14.96 1.70 -8.24
N GLU A 133 -14.79 2.66 -9.16
CA GLU A 133 -14.85 2.39 -10.60
C GLU A 133 -13.64 1.56 -11.06
N ASN A 134 -12.43 1.95 -10.64
CA ASN A 134 -11.20 1.24 -10.97
C ASN A 134 -11.20 -0.21 -10.44
N VAL A 135 -11.74 -0.44 -9.24
CA VAL A 135 -11.87 -1.77 -8.62
C VAL A 135 -12.81 -2.67 -9.41
N ARG A 136 -13.96 -2.16 -9.86
CA ARG A 136 -14.87 -2.93 -10.72
C ARG A 136 -14.22 -3.28 -12.06
N ILE A 137 -13.54 -2.32 -12.70
CA ILE A 137 -12.77 -2.55 -13.94
C ILE A 137 -11.71 -3.65 -13.76
N ALA A 138 -11.07 -3.73 -12.59
CA ALA A 138 -10.11 -4.78 -12.27
C ALA A 138 -10.80 -6.13 -12.00
N GLN A 139 -11.86 -6.16 -11.18
CA GLN A 139 -12.64 -7.36 -10.89
C GLN A 139 -13.24 -8.00 -12.15
N ASP A 140 -13.70 -7.19 -13.11
CA ASP A 140 -14.27 -7.66 -14.39
C ASP A 140 -13.21 -8.29 -15.33
N GLN A 141 -11.92 -8.03 -15.12
CA GLN A 141 -10.81 -8.49 -15.96
C GLN A 141 -9.92 -9.55 -15.30
N LEU A 142 -10.00 -9.70 -13.97
CA LEU A 142 -9.21 -10.67 -13.22
C LEU A 142 -9.96 -12.02 -13.15
N PRO A 143 -9.27 -13.15 -13.39
CA PRO A 143 -9.91 -14.48 -13.42
C PRO A 143 -10.23 -15.03 -12.01
N VAL A 144 -9.81 -14.33 -10.96
CA VAL A 144 -9.92 -14.71 -9.54
C VAL A 144 -10.22 -13.47 -8.69
N PRO A 145 -10.75 -13.63 -7.46
CA PRO A 145 -11.03 -12.50 -6.57
C PRO A 145 -9.83 -11.58 -6.34
N LEU A 146 -10.11 -10.28 -6.24
CA LEU A 146 -9.17 -9.25 -5.84
C LEU A 146 -9.30 -8.96 -4.34
N ALA A 147 -8.18 -8.88 -3.62
CA ALA A 147 -8.10 -8.22 -2.32
C ALA A 147 -7.21 -6.96 -2.39
N LEU A 148 -7.49 -5.97 -1.55
CA LEU A 148 -6.78 -4.69 -1.56
C LEU A 148 -6.19 -4.31 -0.21
N GLU A 149 -4.97 -3.77 -0.26
CA GLU A 149 -4.10 -3.52 0.90
C GLU A 149 -4.04 -2.06 1.35
N ASN A 150 -4.11 -1.83 2.67
CA ASN A 150 -3.84 -0.53 3.28
C ASN A 150 -2.32 -0.28 3.34
N ILE A 151 -1.87 0.96 3.07
CA ILE A 151 -0.44 1.27 2.94
C ILE A 151 0.09 2.16 4.08
N ALA A 152 1.36 2.00 4.43
CA ALA A 152 2.09 2.99 5.21
C ALA A 152 2.18 4.34 4.48
N ALA A 153 1.89 5.42 5.18
CA ALA A 153 1.90 6.78 4.63
C ALA A 153 2.71 7.75 5.50
N LEU A 154 3.76 8.35 4.92
CA LEU A 154 4.50 9.45 5.57
C LEU A 154 3.77 10.81 5.45
N ILE A 155 2.94 10.95 4.41
CA ILE A 155 2.20 12.16 4.07
C ILE A 155 0.69 11.93 4.23
N ALA A 156 0.01 12.88 4.85
CA ALA A 156 -1.45 12.96 4.90
C ALA A 156 -1.95 13.86 3.77
N TRP A 157 -3.13 13.55 3.23
CA TRP A 157 -3.79 14.43 2.27
C TRP A 157 -4.53 15.57 3.00
N PRO A 158 -4.48 16.81 2.48
CA PRO A 158 -5.34 17.86 3.00
C PRO A 158 -6.80 17.56 2.64
N GLY A 159 -7.70 17.75 3.61
CA GLY A 159 -9.14 17.55 3.40
C GLY A 159 -9.60 16.10 3.35
N GLU A 160 -8.91 15.16 4.01
CA GLU A 160 -9.46 13.81 4.25
C GLU A 160 -10.81 13.90 4.99
N GLU A 161 -11.82 13.20 4.46
CA GLU A 161 -13.21 13.20 4.95
C GLU A 161 -13.55 11.91 5.74
N LEU A 162 -12.74 10.88 5.55
CA LEU A 162 -12.91 9.52 6.09
C LEU A 162 -11.64 9.08 6.82
N THR A 163 -11.82 8.32 7.90
CA THR A 163 -10.71 7.55 8.52
C THR A 163 -10.28 6.38 7.62
N GLU A 164 -9.18 5.70 7.99
CA GLU A 164 -8.74 4.48 7.29
C GLU A 164 -9.84 3.41 7.29
N GLY A 165 -10.37 3.05 8.46
CA GLY A 165 -11.41 2.03 8.58
C GLY A 165 -12.69 2.39 7.83
N GLN A 166 -13.16 3.64 7.95
CA GLN A 166 -14.33 4.12 7.19
C GLN A 166 -14.13 4.06 5.67
N PHE A 167 -12.95 4.45 5.18
CA PHE A 167 -12.63 4.41 3.75
C PHE A 167 -12.60 2.96 3.22
N LEU A 168 -12.05 2.03 4.00
CA LEU A 168 -12.01 0.61 3.67
C LEU A 168 -13.40 -0.05 3.76
N ALA A 169 -14.19 0.27 4.78
CA ALA A 169 -15.57 -0.22 4.94
C ALA A 169 -16.46 0.20 3.77
N GLU A 170 -16.45 1.49 3.40
CA GLU A 170 -17.20 2.00 2.26
C GLU A 170 -16.70 1.44 0.92
N LEU A 171 -15.40 1.18 0.77
CA LEU A 171 -14.85 0.52 -0.42
C LEU A 171 -15.40 -0.90 -0.57
N VAL A 172 -15.38 -1.69 0.51
CA VAL A 172 -15.93 -3.06 0.54
C VAL A 172 -17.43 -3.05 0.24
N GLU A 173 -18.22 -2.25 0.96
CA GLU A 173 -19.68 -2.17 0.77
C GLU A 173 -20.06 -1.83 -0.69
N ARG A 174 -19.27 -0.97 -1.36
CA ARG A 174 -19.55 -0.52 -2.73
C ARG A 174 -19.06 -1.48 -3.82
N THR A 175 -18.17 -2.43 -3.53
CA THR A 175 -17.47 -3.23 -4.56
C THR A 175 -17.42 -4.74 -4.30
N GLY A 176 -17.70 -5.18 -3.07
CA GLY A 176 -17.48 -6.56 -2.64
C GLY A 176 -16.02 -7.02 -2.72
N VAL A 177 -15.06 -6.10 -2.85
CA VAL A 177 -13.63 -6.43 -2.86
C VAL A 177 -13.21 -6.99 -1.49
N ARG A 178 -12.23 -7.89 -1.48
CA ARG A 178 -11.65 -8.38 -0.22
C ARG A 178 -10.60 -7.38 0.30
N LEU A 179 -10.23 -7.50 1.57
CA LEU A 179 -9.16 -6.70 2.18
C LEU A 179 -7.94 -7.55 2.50
N LEU A 180 -6.77 -7.04 2.17
CA LEU A 180 -5.51 -7.45 2.76
C LEU A 180 -5.20 -6.41 3.84
N ILE A 181 -5.11 -6.82 5.11
CA ILE A 181 -4.82 -5.88 6.20
C ILE A 181 -3.37 -6.03 6.63
N ASP A 182 -2.56 -5.02 6.39
CA ASP A 182 -1.20 -4.97 6.93
C ASP A 182 -1.21 -4.23 8.28
N VAL A 183 -0.92 -4.99 9.35
CA VAL A 183 -0.83 -4.45 10.72
C VAL A 183 0.49 -3.72 10.99
N ALA A 184 1.56 -3.99 10.24
CA ALA A 184 2.78 -3.19 10.23
C ALA A 184 2.53 -1.82 9.57
N ASN A 185 1.72 -1.76 8.50
CA ASN A 185 1.26 -0.48 7.95
C ASN A 185 0.37 0.30 8.92
N LEU A 186 -0.53 -0.35 9.66
CA LEU A 186 -1.31 0.31 10.74
C LEU A 186 -0.38 0.87 11.83
N HIS A 187 0.59 0.09 12.32
CA HIS A 187 1.57 0.56 13.29
C HIS A 187 2.40 1.73 12.74
N THR A 188 2.83 1.66 11.48
CA THR A 188 3.56 2.73 10.79
C THR A 188 2.74 4.00 10.70
N ASN A 189 1.43 3.91 10.43
CA ASN A 189 0.50 5.04 10.40
C ASN A 189 0.27 5.62 11.83
N ARG A 190 0.32 4.80 12.89
CA ARG A 190 0.34 5.28 14.28
C ARG A 190 1.55 6.17 14.57
N VAL A 191 2.76 5.70 14.27
CA VAL A 191 4.00 6.47 14.53
C VAL A 191 4.09 7.70 13.62
N ASN A 192 3.86 7.53 12.31
CA ASN A 192 4.10 8.59 11.33
C ASN A 192 2.98 9.62 11.25
N ARG A 193 1.71 9.23 11.44
CA ARG A 193 0.54 10.12 11.25
C ARG A 193 -0.27 10.36 12.54
N GLY A 194 0.03 9.66 13.63
CA GLY A 194 -0.74 9.75 14.88
C GLY A 194 -2.13 9.09 14.79
N GLU A 195 -2.32 8.20 13.81
CA GLU A 195 -3.59 7.48 13.63
C GLU A 195 -3.68 6.31 14.63
N ASP A 196 -4.90 5.91 15.00
CA ASP A 196 -5.08 4.85 15.99
C ASP A 196 -5.50 3.52 15.34
N PRO A 197 -4.58 2.54 15.22
CA PRO A 197 -4.88 1.17 14.85
C PRO A 197 -6.12 0.58 15.53
N ALA A 198 -6.33 0.81 16.83
CA ALA A 198 -7.49 0.24 17.52
C ALA A 198 -8.80 0.75 16.90
N ARG A 199 -8.88 2.07 16.66
CA ARG A 199 -10.01 2.69 15.96
C ARG A 199 -10.15 2.22 14.52
N ALA A 200 -9.04 2.11 13.76
CA ALA A 200 -9.10 1.61 12.40
C ALA A 200 -9.68 0.18 12.37
N LEU A 201 -9.20 -0.69 13.25
CA LEU A 201 -9.65 -2.08 13.41
C LEU A 201 -11.12 -2.18 13.88
N ASP A 202 -11.62 -1.24 14.69
CA ASP A 202 -13.04 -1.18 15.10
C ASP A 202 -13.98 -0.76 13.95
N GLU A 203 -13.45 -0.03 12.97
CA GLU A 203 -14.19 0.48 11.80
C GLU A 203 -14.09 -0.47 10.57
N LEU A 204 -13.30 -1.55 10.63
CA LEU A 204 -13.10 -2.50 9.51
C LEU A 204 -14.24 -3.52 9.32
N PRO A 205 -14.58 -3.87 8.06
CA PRO A 205 -15.43 -5.03 7.73
C PRO A 205 -14.62 -6.34 7.83
N VAL A 206 -14.43 -6.83 9.05
CA VAL A 206 -13.49 -7.92 9.36
C VAL A 206 -13.80 -9.25 8.65
N GLU A 207 -15.06 -9.50 8.28
CA GLU A 207 -15.51 -10.63 7.46
C GLU A 207 -15.07 -10.56 5.98
N SER A 208 -14.59 -9.40 5.53
CA SER A 208 -14.09 -9.18 4.17
C SER A 208 -12.57 -9.32 4.04
N ILE A 209 -11.87 -9.56 5.15
CA ILE A 209 -10.42 -9.81 5.17
C ILE A 209 -10.12 -11.14 4.46
N ALA A 210 -9.25 -11.12 3.45
CA ALA A 210 -8.70 -12.30 2.80
C ALA A 210 -7.54 -12.90 3.61
N TYR A 211 -6.59 -12.06 4.02
CA TYR A 211 -5.49 -12.38 4.92
C TYR A 211 -4.85 -11.10 5.49
N VAL A 212 -3.84 -11.28 6.33
CA VAL A 212 -3.15 -10.22 7.07
C VAL A 212 -1.66 -10.24 6.74
N HIS A 213 -1.05 -9.06 6.59
CA HIS A 213 0.39 -8.88 6.51
C HIS A 213 0.98 -8.50 7.86
N VAL A 214 2.13 -9.09 8.18
CA VAL A 214 2.94 -8.81 9.36
C VAL A 214 4.38 -8.67 8.88
N ALA A 215 4.96 -7.50 9.08
CA ALA A 215 6.34 -7.20 8.75
C ALA A 215 7.09 -6.52 9.91
N GLY A 216 8.42 -6.53 9.83
CA GLY A 216 9.26 -5.77 10.74
C GLY A 216 9.77 -4.47 10.11
N GLY A 217 9.92 -3.45 10.96
CA GLY A 217 10.40 -2.12 10.61
C GLY A 217 11.34 -1.55 11.66
N VAL A 218 11.79 -0.32 11.45
CA VAL A 218 12.71 0.36 12.38
C VAL A 218 12.35 1.83 12.51
N GLU A 219 12.24 2.33 13.74
CA GLU A 219 12.14 3.77 13.97
C GLU A 219 13.51 4.43 13.80
N LYS A 220 13.55 5.54 13.05
CA LYS A 220 14.74 6.37 12.94
C LYS A 220 14.37 7.84 12.89
N ASP A 221 15.07 8.66 13.67
CA ASP A 221 14.90 10.12 13.70
C ASP A 221 13.43 10.55 13.96
N GLY A 222 12.65 9.75 14.71
CA GLY A 222 11.23 9.99 15.00
C GLY A 222 10.26 9.60 13.87
N VAL A 223 10.72 8.81 12.89
CA VAL A 223 9.92 8.31 11.76
C VAL A 223 10.04 6.79 11.73
N TRP A 224 8.90 6.09 11.67
CA TRP A 224 8.92 4.65 11.42
C TRP A 224 9.23 4.38 9.95
N HIS A 225 10.34 3.69 9.73
CA HIS A 225 10.69 3.13 8.43
C HIS A 225 10.19 1.70 8.37
N ASP A 226 9.04 1.57 7.75
CA ASP A 226 8.62 0.30 7.21
C ASP A 226 9.60 -0.14 6.10
N THR A 227 10.22 -1.29 6.30
CA THR A 227 11.39 -1.73 5.52
C THR A 227 11.33 -3.18 5.09
N HIS A 228 10.49 -3.99 5.74
CA HIS A 228 10.37 -5.43 5.53
C HIS A 228 11.74 -6.14 5.58
N ALA A 229 12.64 -5.60 6.41
CA ALA A 229 14.05 -5.98 6.51
C ALA A 229 14.53 -6.18 7.95
N HIS A 230 13.64 -5.98 8.93
CA HIS A 230 13.94 -6.14 10.35
C HIS A 230 13.02 -7.23 10.93
N PRO A 231 13.37 -7.88 12.05
CA PRO A 231 12.47 -8.79 12.74
C PRO A 231 11.11 -8.15 13.08
N VAL A 232 10.03 -8.94 13.06
CA VAL A 232 8.72 -8.50 13.55
C VAL A 232 8.85 -8.00 14.99
N THR A 233 8.27 -6.83 15.27
CA THR A 233 8.43 -6.15 16.55
C THR A 233 7.20 -6.36 17.44
N GLU A 234 7.40 -6.30 18.76
CA GLU A 234 6.32 -6.42 19.76
C GLU A 234 5.13 -5.46 19.48
N PRO A 235 5.33 -4.16 19.15
CA PRO A 235 4.22 -3.27 18.79
C PRO A 235 3.42 -3.67 17.53
N VAL A 236 3.99 -4.46 16.62
CA VAL A 236 3.26 -5.00 15.46
C VAL A 236 2.48 -6.26 15.86
N LEU A 237 3.06 -7.11 16.73
CA LEU A 237 2.37 -8.25 17.32
C LEU A 237 1.19 -7.83 18.22
N GLU A 238 1.29 -6.68 18.90
CA GLU A 238 0.18 -6.06 19.64
C GLU A 238 -1.00 -5.70 18.72
N VAL A 239 -0.74 -5.07 17.56
CA VAL A 239 -1.79 -4.75 16.58
C VAL A 239 -2.37 -6.03 15.95
N LEU A 240 -1.55 -7.06 15.72
CA LEU A 240 -2.04 -8.39 15.32
C LEU A 240 -2.96 -9.01 16.39
N ALA A 241 -2.60 -8.91 17.67
CA ALA A 241 -3.40 -9.41 18.78
C ALA A 241 -4.73 -8.66 18.91
N GLU A 242 -4.73 -7.34 18.71
CA GLU A 242 -5.92 -6.49 18.62
C GLU A 242 -6.85 -6.87 17.45
N LEU A 243 -6.32 -7.19 16.26
CA LEU A 243 -7.12 -7.71 15.16
C LEU A 243 -7.67 -9.11 15.51
N ARG A 244 -6.83 -9.96 16.10
CA ARG A 244 -7.14 -11.34 16.49
C ARG A 244 -8.18 -11.44 17.61
N SER A 245 -8.39 -10.37 18.41
CA SER A 245 -9.48 -10.30 19.39
C SER A 245 -10.83 -9.92 18.78
N ARG A 246 -10.85 -9.37 17.55
CA ARG A 246 -12.06 -8.99 16.81
C ARG A 246 -12.53 -10.10 15.87
N VAL A 247 -11.58 -10.77 15.20
CA VAL A 247 -11.83 -11.85 14.22
C VAL A 247 -10.75 -12.94 14.33
N SER A 248 -11.06 -14.17 13.91
CA SER A 248 -10.01 -15.14 13.55
C SER A 248 -9.62 -14.90 12.08
N PRO A 249 -8.48 -14.26 11.77
CA PRO A 249 -8.13 -13.95 10.38
C PRO A 249 -7.95 -15.25 9.56
N PRO A 250 -8.33 -15.28 8.26
CA PRO A 250 -8.22 -16.52 7.49
C PRO A 250 -6.78 -16.97 7.27
N GLY A 251 -5.83 -16.03 7.23
CA GLY A 251 -4.39 -16.29 7.26
C GLY A 251 -3.58 -15.07 7.64
N VAL A 252 -2.31 -15.29 7.98
CA VAL A 252 -1.33 -14.25 8.29
C VAL A 252 -0.02 -14.58 7.56
N LEU A 253 0.54 -13.62 6.83
CA LEU A 253 1.82 -13.74 6.15
C LEU A 253 2.91 -13.02 6.96
N LEU A 254 4.07 -13.66 7.12
CA LEU A 254 5.31 -12.95 7.42
C LEU A 254 5.89 -12.36 6.13
N GLU A 255 6.02 -11.04 6.05
CA GLU A 255 6.68 -10.38 4.93
C GLU A 255 8.16 -10.04 5.21
N ARG A 256 9.01 -10.34 4.23
CA ARG A 256 10.46 -10.11 4.23
C ARG A 256 10.94 -9.81 2.80
N ASP A 257 11.45 -8.60 2.56
CA ASP A 257 11.88 -8.09 1.23
C ASP A 257 13.38 -7.83 1.09
N GLU A 258 14.04 -7.44 2.18
CA GLU A 258 15.48 -7.20 2.25
C GLU A 258 16.05 -7.83 3.53
N ASP A 259 17.38 -7.88 3.66
CA ASP A 259 18.13 -8.44 4.80
C ASP A 259 17.58 -9.79 5.31
N PHE A 260 17.66 -10.79 4.43
CA PHE A 260 17.10 -12.12 4.61
C PHE A 260 17.86 -12.93 5.68
N PRO A 261 17.23 -13.28 6.82
CA PRO A 261 17.89 -14.06 7.86
C PRO A 261 17.87 -15.57 7.57
N GLY A 262 18.50 -16.35 8.45
CA GLY A 262 18.55 -17.81 8.36
C GLY A 262 17.21 -18.49 8.62
N ALA A 263 17.09 -19.76 8.20
CA ALA A 263 15.86 -20.56 8.35
C ALA A 263 15.35 -20.64 9.79
N GLU A 264 16.25 -20.72 10.78
CA GLU A 264 15.89 -20.80 12.21
C GLU A 264 15.26 -19.50 12.72
N GLU A 265 15.71 -18.34 12.23
CA GLU A 265 15.17 -17.03 12.62
C GLU A 265 13.81 -16.79 11.97
N LEU A 266 13.65 -17.11 10.67
CA LEU A 266 12.34 -17.08 10.00
C LEU A 266 11.34 -18.02 10.68
N ALA A 267 11.76 -19.23 11.08
CA ALA A 267 10.92 -20.16 11.82
C ALA A 267 10.49 -19.59 13.18
N ALA A 268 11.39 -18.94 13.91
CA ALA A 268 11.06 -18.29 15.18
C ALA A 268 10.07 -17.11 15.00
N GLU A 269 10.21 -16.29 13.96
CA GLU A 269 9.23 -15.22 13.65
C GLU A 269 7.84 -15.79 13.32
N LEU A 270 7.78 -16.89 12.56
CA LEU A 270 6.54 -17.59 12.26
C LEU A 270 5.89 -18.19 13.52
N ASP A 271 6.70 -18.69 14.46
CA ASP A 271 6.21 -19.21 15.74
C ASP A 271 5.70 -18.11 16.68
N LEU A 272 6.27 -16.89 16.65
CA LEU A 272 5.70 -15.72 17.32
C LEU A 272 4.31 -15.37 16.77
N ILE A 273 4.15 -15.38 15.44
CA ILE A 273 2.85 -15.14 14.79
C ILE A 273 1.84 -16.24 15.17
N ARG A 274 2.24 -17.52 15.16
CA ARG A 274 1.40 -18.65 15.61
C ARG A 274 0.95 -18.45 17.07
N GLY A 275 1.85 -18.05 17.97
CA GLY A 275 1.53 -17.80 19.38
C GLY A 275 0.45 -16.72 19.59
N VAL A 276 0.47 -15.64 18.79
CA VAL A 276 -0.61 -14.64 18.82
C VAL A 276 -1.93 -15.23 18.31
N LEU A 277 -1.90 -16.03 17.24
CA LEU A 277 -3.10 -16.64 16.66
C LEU A 277 -3.73 -17.73 17.53
N ASP A 278 -2.92 -18.47 18.30
CA ASP A 278 -3.37 -19.53 19.21
C ASP A 278 -3.89 -18.98 20.56
N THR A 279 -3.76 -17.67 20.80
CA THR A 279 -4.34 -17.03 21.99
C THR A 279 -5.89 -17.11 21.95
N PRO A 280 -6.54 -17.71 22.97
CA PRO A 280 -8.00 -17.92 22.95
C PRO A 280 -8.79 -16.61 22.88
N GLN A 281 -9.85 -16.53 22.06
CA GLN A 281 -10.79 -15.41 22.17
C GLN A 281 -11.58 -15.52 23.47
N LEU A 282 -11.97 -14.36 24.03
CA LEU A 282 -13.01 -14.32 25.07
C LEU A 282 -14.33 -14.97 24.58
N ARG A 283 -14.61 -14.91 23.27
CA ARG A 283 -15.74 -15.59 22.63
C ARG A 283 -15.61 -17.12 22.68
N ASP A 284 -14.45 -17.67 22.32
CA ASP A 284 -14.16 -19.11 22.38
C ASP A 284 -14.35 -19.67 23.81
N VAL A 285 -13.95 -18.90 24.82
CA VAL A 285 -14.12 -19.26 26.25
C VAL A 285 -15.59 -19.24 26.69
N LEU A 286 -16.45 -18.42 26.07
CA LEU A 286 -17.87 -18.32 26.38
C LEU A 286 -18.74 -19.34 25.63
N ASP A 287 -18.36 -19.70 24.40
CA ASP A 287 -19.01 -20.75 23.60
C ASP A 287 -18.52 -22.17 23.92
N THR A 288 -17.49 -22.31 24.77
CA THR A 288 -17.09 -23.62 25.32
C THR A 288 -18.23 -24.18 26.19
N PRO A 289 -18.79 -25.37 25.90
CA PRO A 289 -19.84 -25.95 26.72
C PRO A 289 -19.33 -26.18 28.14
N GLN A 290 -19.87 -25.45 29.11
CA GLN A 290 -19.63 -25.77 30.52
C GLN A 290 -20.14 -27.18 30.78
N LEU A 291 -19.23 -28.13 30.94
CA LEU A 291 -19.54 -29.46 31.45
C LEU A 291 -20.10 -29.28 32.86
N VAL A 292 -21.43 -29.31 32.96
CA VAL A 292 -22.15 -29.22 34.23
C VAL A 292 -21.79 -30.44 35.07
N GLY A 293 -20.80 -30.26 35.95
CA GLY A 293 -20.35 -31.28 36.89
C GLY A 293 -21.46 -31.62 37.88
N ALA A 294 -22.16 -32.72 37.62
CA ALA A 294 -23.23 -33.20 38.48
C ALA A 294 -22.67 -33.75 39.81
N GLY A 295 -22.82 -32.95 40.87
CA GLY A 295 -23.06 -33.45 42.23
C GLY A 295 -21.84 -33.73 43.12
N ALA A 296 -21.70 -32.89 44.16
CA ALA A 296 -21.56 -33.36 45.54
C ALA A 296 -21.84 -32.21 46.52
N ALA A 297 -23.00 -32.25 47.20
CA ALA A 297 -23.22 -31.42 48.39
C ALA A 297 -22.63 -32.12 49.62
N PRO A 298 -22.14 -31.35 50.60
CA PRO A 298 -22.31 -31.78 51.98
C PRO A 298 -22.92 -30.71 52.90
N ALA A 299 -23.88 -31.20 53.68
CA ALA A 299 -24.50 -30.70 54.91
C ALA A 299 -23.90 -29.46 55.62
N ALA A 300 -24.81 -28.59 56.06
CA ALA A 300 -24.54 -27.57 57.07
C ALA A 300 -24.23 -28.18 58.45
N ARG A 301 -23.32 -27.54 59.19
CA ARG A 301 -23.27 -27.59 60.67
C ARG A 301 -22.83 -26.24 61.23
N ALA A 302 -23.30 -25.93 62.44
CA ALA A 302 -23.32 -24.58 62.98
C ALA A 302 -22.27 -24.31 64.08
N ALA A 303 -22.05 -23.00 64.30
CA ALA A 303 -21.56 -22.34 65.52
C ALA A 303 -20.10 -22.58 65.99
N GLY A 304 -19.37 -21.47 66.12
CA GLY A 304 -18.08 -21.37 66.82
C GLY A 304 -17.64 -19.90 66.88
N SER A 305 -17.81 -19.26 68.03
CA SER A 305 -17.50 -17.83 68.25
C SER A 305 -16.02 -17.58 68.55
N GLY A 306 -15.49 -16.44 68.09
CA GLY A 306 -14.16 -15.95 68.47
C GLY A 306 -13.96 -14.50 68.01
N ALA A 307 -13.80 -13.56 68.95
CA ALA A 307 -13.68 -12.13 68.69
C ALA A 307 -12.21 -11.68 68.50
N GLY A 308 -11.96 -10.58 67.76
CA GLY A 308 -10.62 -10.04 67.56
C GLY A 308 -10.54 -8.77 66.69
N THR A 309 -10.87 -7.61 67.27
CA THR A 309 -10.57 -6.24 66.79
C THR A 309 -9.80 -5.55 67.94
N PRO A 310 -8.94 -4.51 67.81
CA PRO A 310 -8.80 -3.46 66.77
C PRO A 310 -7.32 -3.28 66.27
N ALA A 311 -6.79 -2.19 65.68
CA ALA A 311 -7.28 -0.82 65.46
C ALA A 311 -6.66 -0.05 64.25
N ALA A 312 -7.46 0.87 63.71
CA ALA A 312 -7.19 2.24 63.24
C ALA A 312 -5.74 2.81 63.07
N SER A 313 -5.48 3.38 61.87
CA SER A 313 -5.16 4.80 61.51
C SER A 313 -4.62 5.77 62.57
N PRO A 314 -3.81 6.84 62.24
CA PRO A 314 -4.13 7.77 61.11
C PRO A 314 -3.00 8.63 60.44
N CYS A 315 -3.41 9.41 59.43
CA CYS A 315 -2.86 10.70 58.91
C CYS A 315 -1.44 10.75 58.28
N GLY A 316 -1.17 11.57 57.25
CA GLY A 316 -2.08 12.41 56.43
C GLY A 316 -1.36 13.48 55.56
N GLY A 317 -2.07 14.03 54.56
CA GLY A 317 -1.71 15.23 53.77
C GLY A 317 -0.70 15.03 52.62
N ALA A 318 -0.69 15.85 51.55
CA ALA A 318 -1.70 16.79 51.03
C ALA A 318 -1.38 17.12 49.55
N LEU A 319 -2.39 17.51 48.76
CA LEU A 319 -2.24 18.07 47.40
C LEU A 319 -1.72 19.53 47.46
N PRO A 320 -1.33 20.09 46.30
CA PRO A 320 -2.16 21.20 45.82
C PRO A 320 -2.61 21.06 44.35
N SER A 321 -3.80 21.59 44.07
CA SER A 321 -4.39 21.70 42.73
C SER A 321 -3.97 23.01 42.04
N ALA A 322 -4.01 23.03 40.71
CA ALA A 322 -4.16 24.26 39.93
C ALA A 322 -5.32 24.09 38.94
N THR A 323 -6.18 25.11 38.87
CA THR A 323 -7.48 25.07 38.18
C THR A 323 -7.49 25.88 36.88
N GLY A 324 -8.33 25.47 35.92
CA GLY A 324 -9.22 26.43 35.27
C GLY A 324 -9.19 26.51 33.75
N ALA A 325 -10.20 25.92 33.10
CA ALA A 325 -11.01 26.56 32.06
C ALA A 325 -12.28 25.71 31.79
N THR A 326 -13.46 26.32 31.87
CA THR A 326 -14.77 25.71 31.61
C THR A 326 -15.37 26.21 30.28
N PRO A 327 -16.35 25.50 29.69
CA PRO A 327 -16.69 25.60 28.26
C PRO A 327 -17.67 26.73 27.91
N LEU A 328 -17.75 27.04 26.60
CA LEU A 328 -18.76 27.93 26.00
C LEU A 328 -19.37 27.33 24.72
N GLU A 329 -20.68 27.16 24.77
CA GLU A 329 -21.70 26.92 23.73
C GLU A 329 -23.02 27.42 24.41
N PRO A 330 -24.11 27.80 23.70
CA PRO A 330 -24.42 27.57 22.28
C PRO A 330 -24.95 28.82 21.53
N THR A 331 -25.27 28.70 20.22
CA THR A 331 -26.56 29.17 19.65
C THR A 331 -26.81 28.75 18.18
N SER A 332 -27.88 27.98 17.96
CA SER A 332 -28.88 28.03 16.86
C SER A 332 -28.57 28.62 15.47
N GLY A 333 -28.92 27.86 14.40
CA GLY A 333 -29.09 28.45 13.05
C GLY A 333 -29.46 27.49 11.90
N ARG A 334 -30.67 26.91 11.90
CA ARG A 334 -31.26 26.29 10.68
C ARG A 334 -32.09 27.32 9.92
N PRO A 335 -32.08 27.26 8.58
CA PRO A 335 -33.28 27.51 7.79
C PRO A 335 -33.61 26.30 6.91
N GLY A 336 -34.82 25.76 7.06
CA GLY A 336 -35.44 24.93 6.01
C GLY A 336 -36.19 25.84 5.04
N LEU A 337 -36.21 25.49 3.75
CA LEU A 337 -37.09 26.09 2.76
C LEU A 337 -38.02 25.04 2.18
N THR A 338 -39.32 25.27 2.37
CA THR A 338 -40.42 24.47 1.83
C THR A 338 -41.09 25.21 0.68
N GLY A 339 -41.52 24.47 -0.35
CA GLY A 339 -42.42 24.95 -1.40
C GLY A 339 -41.85 24.73 -2.82
N ALA A 340 -42.66 24.41 -3.82
CA ALA A 340 -44.07 24.03 -3.82
C ALA A 340 -44.37 23.18 -5.08
N ALA A 341 -45.49 22.46 -5.08
CA ALA A 341 -45.92 21.67 -6.24
C ALA A 341 -46.39 22.56 -7.42
N GLY A 342 -46.11 22.13 -8.65
CA GLY A 342 -46.48 22.83 -9.90
C GLY A 342 -46.83 21.84 -11.01
N THR A 343 -48.13 21.64 -11.20
CA THR A 343 -48.80 20.66 -12.07
C THR A 343 -48.56 20.78 -13.59
N THR A 344 -48.46 19.62 -14.25
CA THR A 344 -49.05 19.24 -15.57
C THR A 344 -48.79 20.07 -16.84
N GLY A 345 -48.37 19.38 -17.91
CA GLY A 345 -48.48 19.85 -19.30
C GLY A 345 -48.16 18.76 -20.33
N THR A 346 -49.18 18.20 -20.98
CA THR A 346 -49.06 17.15 -22.02
C THR A 346 -49.30 17.70 -23.45
N ALA A 347 -48.90 16.90 -24.45
CA ALA A 347 -49.04 17.08 -25.92
C ALA A 347 -47.98 17.99 -26.60
N GLY A 348 -47.54 17.74 -27.84
CA GLY A 348 -47.76 16.52 -28.66
C GLY A 348 -47.46 16.70 -30.16
N VAL A 349 -46.81 15.69 -30.75
CA VAL A 349 -47.01 15.14 -32.11
C VAL A 349 -46.52 15.91 -33.38
N THR A 350 -45.88 15.12 -34.27
CA THR A 350 -45.60 15.29 -35.72
C THR A 350 -44.55 16.27 -36.26
N GLY A 351 -43.70 15.75 -37.16
CA GLY A 351 -42.80 16.49 -38.06
C GLY A 351 -41.78 15.58 -38.77
N THR A 352 -42.16 14.93 -39.87
CA THR A 352 -41.30 14.04 -40.68
C THR A 352 -40.59 14.78 -41.82
N ALA A 353 -39.29 14.53 -42.05
CA ALA A 353 -38.64 14.55 -43.37
C ALA A 353 -37.20 13.98 -43.29
N ASP A 354 -36.76 13.32 -44.36
CA ASP A 354 -35.42 12.75 -44.56
C ASP A 354 -34.36 13.83 -44.88
N ASP A 355 -33.07 13.59 -44.59
CA ASP A 355 -32.11 13.03 -45.58
C ASP A 355 -30.63 13.11 -45.12
N THR A 356 -29.80 12.24 -45.69
CA THR A 356 -28.32 12.12 -45.74
C THR A 356 -27.41 13.06 -44.91
N GLY A 357 -26.54 12.45 -44.07
CA GLY A 357 -25.37 13.14 -43.48
C GLY A 357 -24.38 12.20 -42.77
N THR A 358 -23.15 12.10 -43.29
CA THR A 358 -22.10 11.19 -42.81
C THR A 358 -21.56 11.53 -41.41
N ALA A 359 -21.12 10.49 -40.70
CA ALA A 359 -20.62 10.51 -39.33
C ALA A 359 -19.61 11.63 -38.99
N GLY A 360 -19.92 12.36 -37.92
CA GLY A 360 -18.99 13.24 -37.20
C GLY A 360 -19.30 13.18 -35.70
N VAL A 361 -18.84 12.13 -35.01
CA VAL A 361 -19.02 12.00 -33.55
C VAL A 361 -18.00 12.89 -32.82
N THR A 362 -18.23 14.19 -32.85
CA THR A 362 -17.70 15.10 -31.82
C THR A 362 -18.55 14.94 -30.58
N GLY A 363 -18.30 13.86 -29.82
CA GLY A 363 -18.93 13.66 -28.52
C GLY A 363 -18.52 14.78 -27.57
N THR A 364 -19.42 15.73 -27.33
CA THR A 364 -19.34 16.59 -26.16
C THR A 364 -19.36 15.69 -24.93
N ALA A 365 -18.22 15.55 -24.25
CA ALA A 365 -18.14 14.81 -22.99
C ALA A 365 -19.21 15.38 -22.04
N ASP A 366 -20.05 14.50 -21.51
CA ASP A 366 -21.17 14.91 -20.67
C ASP A 366 -20.63 15.43 -19.33
N VAL A 367 -20.65 16.76 -19.19
CA VAL A 367 -20.14 17.48 -18.00
C VAL A 367 -20.98 17.15 -16.75
N THR A 368 -22.08 16.40 -16.88
CA THR A 368 -22.97 16.03 -15.77
C THR A 368 -22.64 14.70 -15.08
N ASP A 369 -21.69 13.89 -15.60
CA ASP A 369 -21.26 12.66 -14.90
C ASP A 369 -20.44 13.00 -13.63
N PRO A 370 -20.94 12.70 -12.41
CA PRO A 370 -20.23 12.97 -11.17
C PRO A 370 -18.89 12.22 -11.08
N VAL A 371 -18.79 11.04 -11.69
CA VAL A 371 -17.55 10.25 -11.68
C VAL A 371 -16.48 10.91 -12.54
N HIS A 372 -16.85 11.43 -13.71
CA HIS A 372 -15.94 12.17 -14.59
C HIS A 372 -15.39 13.44 -13.94
N SER A 373 -16.23 14.18 -13.21
CA SER A 373 -15.83 15.37 -12.43
C SER A 373 -14.86 15.01 -11.29
N SER A 374 -15.18 13.97 -10.51
CA SER A 374 -14.29 13.48 -9.44
C SER A 374 -12.95 12.98 -9.97
N ARG A 375 -12.97 12.24 -11.09
CA ARG A 375 -11.77 11.72 -11.74
C ARG A 375 -10.85 12.85 -12.22
N SER A 376 -11.41 13.89 -12.83
CA SER A 376 -10.64 15.07 -13.28
C SER A 376 -10.02 15.83 -12.11
N SER A 377 -10.77 16.01 -11.03
CA SER A 377 -10.29 16.70 -9.81
C SER A 377 -9.18 15.91 -9.11
N LEU A 378 -9.35 14.58 -8.98
CA LEU A 378 -8.35 13.68 -8.42
C LEU A 378 -7.08 13.66 -9.27
N ALA A 379 -7.19 13.67 -10.60
CA ALA A 379 -6.05 13.65 -11.51
C ALA A 379 -5.16 14.88 -11.33
N LEU A 380 -5.75 16.07 -11.22
CA LEU A 380 -5.02 17.31 -10.96
C LEU A 380 -4.32 17.28 -9.59
N ALA A 381 -5.02 16.80 -8.55
CA ALA A 381 -4.47 16.71 -7.20
C ALA A 381 -3.29 15.73 -7.11
N GLN A 382 -3.42 14.53 -7.70
CA GLN A 382 -2.36 13.52 -7.76
C GLN A 382 -1.17 13.97 -8.62
N ALA A 383 -1.43 14.61 -9.77
CA ALA A 383 -0.36 15.15 -10.63
C ALA A 383 0.44 16.24 -9.93
N SER A 384 -0.22 17.16 -9.23
CA SER A 384 0.42 18.25 -8.48
C SER A 384 1.30 17.72 -7.34
N LEU A 385 0.78 16.78 -6.53
CA LEU A 385 1.56 16.10 -5.49
C LEU A 385 2.76 15.36 -6.08
N LEU A 386 2.56 14.61 -7.17
CA LEU A 386 3.63 13.82 -7.78
C LEU A 386 4.71 14.73 -8.41
N GLU A 387 4.35 15.88 -8.99
CA GLU A 387 5.32 16.84 -9.51
C GLU A 387 6.21 17.41 -8.39
N ALA A 388 5.63 17.72 -7.23
CA ALA A 388 6.40 18.14 -6.04
C ALA A 388 7.35 17.04 -5.55
N LEU A 389 6.93 15.77 -5.59
CA LEU A 389 7.69 14.62 -5.09
C LEU A 389 8.85 14.19 -6.01
N VAL A 390 8.65 14.14 -7.33
CA VAL A 390 9.64 13.54 -8.26
C VAL A 390 10.19 14.47 -9.34
N ALA A 391 9.65 15.68 -9.50
CA ALA A 391 10.11 16.64 -10.51
C ALA A 391 10.58 17.99 -9.92
N GLY A 392 10.43 18.22 -8.62
CA GLY A 392 10.80 19.47 -7.97
C GLY A 392 9.79 20.60 -8.17
N GLY A 393 8.52 20.27 -8.43
CA GLY A 393 7.42 21.23 -8.43
C GLY A 393 7.19 21.89 -7.06
N PRO A 394 6.36 22.95 -6.99
CA PRO A 394 5.97 23.55 -5.71
C PRO A 394 5.19 22.54 -4.86
N VAL A 395 5.31 22.66 -3.54
CA VAL A 395 4.46 21.89 -2.62
C VAL A 395 3.00 22.34 -2.80
N PRO A 396 2.03 21.45 -3.04
CA PRO A 396 0.63 21.84 -3.19
C PRO A 396 0.06 22.40 -1.88
N GLU A 397 -1.00 23.20 -1.98
CA GLU A 397 -1.65 23.80 -0.81
C GLU A 397 -2.15 22.74 0.19
N GLY A 398 -2.08 23.06 1.48
CA GLY A 398 -2.50 22.18 2.57
C GLY A 398 -1.50 21.08 2.97
N PHE A 399 -0.47 20.78 2.18
CA PHE A 399 0.53 19.77 2.53
C PHE A 399 1.64 20.28 3.45
N ASP A 400 2.10 19.40 4.35
CA ASP A 400 3.31 19.60 5.15
C ASP A 400 4.56 19.58 4.23
N GLY A 401 5.05 20.78 3.88
CA GLY A 401 6.23 20.96 3.04
C GLY A 401 7.51 20.28 3.57
N PRO A 402 7.84 20.35 4.87
CA PRO A 402 8.87 19.49 5.47
C PRO A 402 8.71 17.99 5.17
N ARG A 403 7.54 17.38 5.40
CA ARG A 403 7.28 15.96 5.10
C ARG A 403 7.37 15.63 3.61
N ILE A 404 6.84 16.48 2.73
CA ILE A 404 6.99 16.33 1.28
C ILE A 404 8.47 16.29 0.88
N ARG A 405 9.32 17.14 1.49
CA ARG A 405 10.78 17.10 1.28
C ARG A 405 11.47 15.88 1.91
N VAL A 406 10.90 15.22 2.91
CA VAL A 406 11.38 13.91 3.40
C VAL A 406 11.02 12.83 2.36
N GLN A 407 9.75 12.75 1.96
CA GLN A 407 9.28 11.75 0.99
C GLN A 407 10.01 11.84 -0.36
N ALA A 408 10.18 13.04 -0.91
CA ALA A 408 10.94 13.26 -2.16
C ALA A 408 12.40 12.76 -2.06
N ARG A 409 13.06 12.93 -0.90
CA ARG A 409 14.41 12.39 -0.66
C ARG A 409 14.41 10.87 -0.52
N ALA A 410 13.41 10.30 0.14
CA ALA A 410 13.25 8.85 0.31
C ALA A 410 13.03 8.16 -1.05
N LEU A 411 12.13 8.70 -1.89
CA LEU A 411 11.89 8.23 -3.26
C LEU A 411 13.17 8.26 -4.11
N LEU A 412 13.91 9.37 -4.07
CA LEU A 412 15.16 9.51 -4.81
C LEU A 412 16.25 8.52 -4.35
N ALA A 413 16.32 8.25 -3.04
CA ALA A 413 17.22 7.24 -2.47
C ALA A 413 16.78 5.80 -2.81
N LYS A 414 15.47 5.51 -2.84
CA LYS A 414 14.89 4.23 -3.26
C LYS A 414 15.18 3.96 -4.74
N ARG A 415 14.94 4.93 -5.62
CA ARG A 415 15.28 4.86 -7.06
C ARG A 415 16.76 4.57 -7.29
N ALA A 416 17.66 5.26 -6.57
CA ALA A 416 19.11 4.99 -6.64
C ALA A 416 19.48 3.55 -6.19
N ARG A 417 18.79 3.02 -5.17
CA ARG A 417 18.97 1.64 -4.69
C ARG A 417 18.48 0.61 -5.71
N ILE A 418 17.33 0.84 -6.32
CA ILE A 418 16.76 -0.08 -7.32
C ILE A 418 17.61 -0.07 -8.60
N VAL A 419 18.08 1.09 -9.06
CA VAL A 419 19.06 1.16 -10.17
C VAL A 419 20.35 0.40 -9.83
N ALA A 420 20.83 0.48 -8.59
CA ALA A 420 21.98 -0.31 -8.15
C ALA A 420 21.70 -1.84 -8.10
N LYS A 421 20.48 -2.29 -7.82
CA LYS A 421 20.10 -3.72 -7.93
C LYS A 421 20.00 -4.17 -9.40
N VAL A 422 19.43 -3.33 -10.27
CA VAL A 422 19.19 -3.63 -11.70
C VAL A 422 20.45 -3.54 -12.57
N ALA A 423 21.41 -2.71 -12.16
CA ALA A 423 22.69 -2.47 -12.83
C ALA A 423 23.85 -2.41 -11.82
N PRO A 424 24.21 -3.55 -11.19
CA PRO A 424 25.17 -3.61 -10.07
C PRO A 424 26.60 -3.22 -10.46
N GLU A 425 26.94 -3.19 -11.76
CA GLU A 425 28.23 -2.72 -12.20
C GLU A 425 28.36 -1.19 -12.10
N LEU A 426 27.27 -0.43 -12.13
CA LEU A 426 27.32 1.04 -12.01
C LEU A 426 27.87 1.53 -10.66
N PRO A 427 27.41 1.05 -9.49
CA PRO A 427 28.04 1.38 -8.22
C PRO A 427 29.46 0.79 -8.08
N ARG A 428 29.75 -0.36 -8.72
CA ARG A 428 31.13 -0.92 -8.76
C ARG A 428 32.10 0.01 -9.51
N ILE A 429 31.68 0.54 -10.67
CA ILE A 429 32.48 1.44 -11.51
C ILE A 429 32.61 2.82 -10.85
N LEU A 430 31.50 3.42 -10.43
CA LEU A 430 31.48 4.79 -9.90
C LEU A 430 31.91 4.90 -8.43
N GLY A 431 31.95 3.78 -7.70
CA GLY A 431 32.34 3.73 -6.29
C GLY A 431 31.48 4.64 -5.42
N SER A 432 32.11 5.33 -4.46
CA SER A 432 31.42 6.33 -3.61
C SER A 432 30.79 7.48 -4.40
N GLY A 433 31.24 7.73 -5.64
CA GLY A 433 30.67 8.74 -6.54
C GLY A 433 29.28 8.38 -7.09
N PHE A 434 28.86 7.11 -7.04
CA PHE A 434 27.58 6.65 -7.59
C PHE A 434 26.38 7.42 -7.02
N ARG A 435 26.19 7.41 -5.70
CA ARG A 435 24.99 8.01 -5.06
C ARG A 435 24.89 9.52 -5.30
N PRO A 436 25.95 10.34 -5.09
CA PRO A 436 25.88 11.77 -5.39
C PRO A 436 25.60 12.07 -6.87
N ALA A 437 26.24 11.34 -7.80
CA ALA A 437 26.01 11.53 -9.23
C ALA A 437 24.58 11.15 -9.65
N PHE A 438 24.04 10.04 -9.12
CA PHE A 438 22.68 9.60 -9.40
C PHE A 438 21.64 10.60 -8.86
N VAL A 439 21.80 11.06 -7.63
CA VAL A 439 20.93 12.08 -7.01
C VAL A 439 20.90 13.38 -7.84
N ALA A 440 22.06 13.83 -8.35
CA ALA A 440 22.15 15.01 -9.21
C ALA A 440 21.52 14.78 -10.59
N TYR A 441 21.65 13.59 -11.17
CA TYR A 441 21.01 13.19 -12.43
C TYR A 441 19.48 13.16 -12.33
N ALA A 442 18.95 12.47 -11.31
CA ALA A 442 17.54 12.10 -11.22
C ALA A 442 16.65 13.20 -10.61
N ARG A 443 17.19 14.14 -9.81
CA ARG A 443 16.41 15.24 -9.22
C ARG A 443 15.58 16.06 -10.24
N PRO A 444 16.12 16.49 -11.40
CA PRO A 444 15.34 17.17 -12.45
C PRO A 444 14.76 16.22 -13.51
N ARG A 445 14.82 14.89 -13.31
CA ARG A 445 14.46 13.88 -14.31
C ARG A 445 13.59 12.79 -13.68
N PRO A 446 12.27 12.95 -13.68
CA PRO A 446 11.34 11.90 -13.23
C PRO A 446 11.60 10.56 -13.94
N LEU A 447 11.21 9.46 -13.29
CA LEU A 447 11.24 8.14 -13.91
C LEU A 447 10.26 8.11 -15.10
N ARG A 448 10.63 7.40 -16.18
CA ARG A 448 9.82 7.28 -17.40
C ARG A 448 9.62 5.82 -17.80
N ASP A 449 10.68 5.19 -18.29
CA ASP A 449 10.60 3.88 -18.96
C ASP A 449 11.21 2.74 -18.09
N GLY A 450 10.95 2.81 -16.78
CA GLY A 450 11.41 1.84 -15.79
C GLY A 450 12.93 1.85 -15.50
N TYR A 451 13.33 1.07 -14.50
CA TYR A 451 14.67 1.15 -13.89
C TYR A 451 15.83 0.70 -14.80
N ARG A 452 15.58 -0.22 -15.75
CA ARG A 452 16.61 -0.62 -16.74
C ARG A 452 16.97 0.54 -17.66
N ARG A 453 15.97 1.29 -18.13
CA ARG A 453 16.23 2.46 -18.98
C ARG A 453 16.85 3.61 -18.18
N ASP A 454 16.36 3.83 -16.96
CA ASP A 454 16.90 4.80 -16.01
C ASP A 454 18.41 4.60 -15.75
N ALA A 455 18.85 3.34 -15.63
CA ALA A 455 20.26 2.99 -15.49
C ALA A 455 21.10 3.38 -16.73
N LEU A 456 20.58 3.19 -17.94
CA LEU A 456 21.24 3.55 -19.20
C LEU A 456 21.32 5.07 -19.40
N ASP A 457 20.22 5.78 -19.13
CA ASP A 457 20.15 7.24 -19.22
C ASP A 457 21.03 7.92 -18.15
N PHE A 458 21.10 7.35 -16.93
CA PHE A 458 22.04 7.77 -15.91
C PHE A 458 23.50 7.54 -16.35
N ALA A 459 23.81 6.39 -16.94
CA ALA A 459 25.15 6.10 -17.45
C ALA A 459 25.57 7.06 -18.57
N GLU A 460 24.68 7.39 -19.52
CA GLU A 460 24.94 8.44 -20.52
C GLU A 460 25.22 9.78 -19.84
N HIS A 461 24.37 10.19 -18.88
CA HIS A 461 24.57 11.44 -18.14
C HIS A 461 25.90 11.46 -17.37
N ALA A 462 26.29 10.36 -16.73
CA ALA A 462 27.54 10.24 -15.98
C ALA A 462 28.77 10.33 -16.90
N LEU A 463 28.73 9.76 -18.11
CA LEU A 463 29.79 9.90 -19.13
C LEU A 463 30.03 11.35 -19.59
N VAL A 464 29.04 12.23 -19.41
CA VAL A 464 29.11 13.67 -19.76
C VAL A 464 29.44 14.54 -18.55
N HIS A 465 28.84 14.28 -17.39
CA HIS A 465 28.78 15.23 -16.27
C HIS A 465 29.45 14.75 -14.97
N ALA A 466 29.77 13.46 -14.81
CA ALA A 466 30.42 12.98 -13.60
C ALA A 466 31.95 13.18 -13.66
N PRO A 467 32.63 13.48 -12.53
CA PRO A 467 34.08 13.52 -12.47
C PRO A 467 34.65 12.09 -12.46
N LEU A 468 34.89 11.53 -13.65
CA LEU A 468 35.38 10.16 -13.84
C LEU A 468 36.92 10.11 -13.97
N THR A 469 37.55 9.14 -13.32
CA THR A 469 38.94 8.78 -13.64
C THR A 469 39.04 8.14 -15.03
N PRO A 470 40.23 8.11 -15.68
CA PRO A 470 40.40 7.45 -16.98
C PRO A 470 40.04 5.96 -16.99
N ALA A 471 40.14 5.25 -15.85
CA ALA A 471 39.70 3.87 -15.72
C ALA A 471 38.17 3.76 -15.73
N GLN A 472 37.50 4.53 -14.86
CA GLN A 472 36.04 4.56 -14.77
C GLN A 472 35.39 5.01 -16.08
N LEU A 473 35.98 5.99 -16.77
CA LEU A 473 35.51 6.42 -18.09
C LEU A 473 35.54 5.27 -19.11
N ARG A 474 36.59 4.43 -19.11
CA ARG A 474 36.67 3.25 -20.00
C ARG A 474 35.65 2.18 -19.62
N GLU A 475 35.57 1.81 -18.35
CA GLU A 475 34.62 0.77 -17.89
C GLU A 475 33.17 1.19 -18.14
N LEU A 476 32.79 2.43 -17.81
CA LEU A 476 31.43 2.94 -18.04
C LEU A 476 31.11 3.07 -19.53
N THR A 477 32.09 3.46 -20.36
CA THR A 477 31.94 3.48 -21.82
C THR A 477 31.64 2.08 -22.35
N HIS A 478 32.39 1.08 -21.90
CA HIS A 478 32.19 -0.32 -22.32
C HIS A 478 30.85 -0.86 -21.86
N TRP A 479 30.50 -0.69 -20.58
CA TRP A 479 29.21 -1.12 -20.00
C TRP A 479 28.01 -0.54 -20.75
N TRP A 480 28.09 0.72 -21.17
CA TRP A 480 27.02 1.40 -21.92
C TRP A 480 26.94 0.93 -23.38
N GLN A 481 28.08 0.75 -24.05
CA GLN A 481 28.13 0.25 -25.44
C GLN A 481 27.53 -1.16 -25.54
N ASP A 482 27.88 -2.03 -24.59
CA ASP A 482 27.42 -3.42 -24.45
C ASP A 482 25.89 -3.56 -24.24
N ARG A 483 25.18 -2.44 -23.99
CA ARG A 483 23.73 -2.42 -23.70
C ARG A 483 22.90 -1.49 -24.61
N THR A 484 23.52 -0.81 -25.57
CA THR A 484 22.81 0.21 -26.38
C THR A 484 23.03 0.12 -27.90
N ASP A 485 23.86 -0.82 -28.39
CA ASP A 485 24.26 -0.95 -29.81
C ASP A 485 24.76 0.35 -30.47
N ALA A 486 25.12 1.35 -29.65
CA ALA A 486 25.44 2.71 -30.06
C ALA A 486 26.84 3.13 -29.63
N ARG A 487 27.39 4.16 -30.27
CA ARG A 487 28.60 4.84 -29.79
C ARG A 487 28.20 6.00 -28.87
N PRO A 488 28.81 6.13 -27.68
CA PRO A 488 28.47 7.20 -26.75
C PRO A 488 28.88 8.58 -27.29
N PRO A 489 28.27 9.67 -26.81
CA PRO A 489 28.59 11.02 -27.26
C PRO A 489 30.08 11.35 -27.14
N SER A 490 30.63 11.86 -28.23
CA SER A 490 32.02 12.32 -28.37
C SER A 490 32.37 13.43 -27.37
N LEU A 491 33.66 13.61 -27.05
CA LEU A 491 34.14 14.73 -26.23
C LEU A 491 33.65 16.11 -26.73
N THR A 492 33.53 16.29 -28.06
CA THR A 492 32.94 17.51 -28.66
C THR A 492 31.45 17.66 -28.35
N SER A 493 30.65 16.60 -28.42
CA SER A 493 29.23 16.66 -28.04
C SER A 493 29.02 16.74 -26.52
N ARG A 494 29.96 16.24 -25.70
CA ARG A 494 29.98 16.49 -24.24
C ARG A 494 30.14 17.98 -23.93
N LEU A 495 31.12 18.64 -24.57
CA LEU A 495 31.36 20.07 -24.41
C LEU A 495 30.18 20.93 -24.90
N VAL A 496 29.62 20.61 -26.08
CA VAL A 496 28.47 21.36 -26.64
C VAL A 496 27.21 21.22 -25.78
N ARG A 497 26.87 20.01 -25.28
CA ARG A 497 25.71 19.83 -24.38
C ARG A 497 25.93 20.47 -23.01
N ALA A 498 27.15 20.42 -22.46
CA ALA A 498 27.48 21.11 -21.21
C ALA A 498 27.38 22.64 -21.33
N ALA A 499 27.80 23.21 -22.46
CA ALA A 499 27.62 24.64 -22.75
C ALA A 499 26.13 25.02 -22.87
N ALA A 500 25.32 24.21 -23.57
CA ALA A 500 23.88 24.46 -23.70
C ALA A 500 23.16 24.46 -22.33
N ALA A 501 23.54 23.56 -21.43
CA ALA A 501 22.98 23.48 -20.07
C ALA A 501 23.37 24.66 -19.15
N LEU A 502 24.39 25.45 -19.52
CA LEU A 502 24.81 26.67 -18.81
C LEU A 502 24.16 27.94 -19.37
N VAL A 503 23.65 27.91 -20.60
CA VAL A 503 23.04 29.07 -21.29
C VAL A 503 21.50 29.09 -21.17
N GLY A 504 20.88 27.94 -20.87
CA GLY A 504 19.43 27.82 -20.65
C GLY A 504 19.01 27.87 -19.18
N ARG A 505 19.38 28.93 -18.45
CA ARG A 505 18.91 29.24 -17.08
C ARG A 505 18.12 30.54 -17.05
#